data_AF-A0A517T6T5-F1
#
_entry.id   AF-A0A517T6T5-F1
#
_cell.length_a   1.000
_cell.length_b   1.000
_cell.length_c   1.000
_cell.angle_alpha   90.00
_cell.angle_beta   90.00
_cell.angle_gamma   90.00
#
_symmetry.space_group_name_H-M   'P 1'
#
loop_
_entity.id
_entity.type
_entity.pdbx_description
1 polymer ?
#
loop_
_entity_poly.entity_id
_entity_poly.type
_entity_poly.pdbx_seq_one_letter_code
_entity_poly.pdbx_strand_id
1 'polypeptide(L)'
;MQQAREAARRTQCKSNLKQLALGTANHVDQFGVLPPARISKNWATWAVFLLPLIEQSSAFNAWDLKATYYLQTDEAGTDPSVFYCPSRRSPGMKLAGDTSFNLSDFSLVRITVNCSGIRSV
;
A
#
# COMPACT_ATOMS: atom_id res chain seq x y z
N MET A 1 23.24 -5.49 -18.98
CA MET A 1 22.63 -4.32 -18.28
C MET A 1 21.19 -4.52 -17.78
N GLN A 2 20.53 -5.67 -17.99
CA GLN A 2 19.15 -5.90 -17.48
C GLN A 2 19.11 -6.47 -16.04
N GLN A 3 20.07 -7.32 -15.67
CA GLN A 3 20.13 -7.96 -14.34
C GLN A 3 20.34 -6.95 -13.19
N ALA A 4 21.18 -5.94 -13.39
CA ALA A 4 21.41 -4.89 -12.39
C ALA A 4 20.15 -4.03 -12.14
N ARG A 5 19.36 -3.75 -13.19
CA ARG A 5 18.09 -3.04 -13.06
C ARG A 5 17.06 -3.86 -12.30
N GLU A 6 17.01 -5.17 -12.55
CA GLU A 6 16.10 -6.07 -11.82
C GLU A 6 16.53 -6.26 -10.36
N ALA A 7 17.83 -6.32 -10.07
CA ALA A 7 18.33 -6.33 -8.70
C ALA A 7 17.92 -5.05 -7.95
N ALA A 8 18.07 -3.88 -8.57
CA ALA A 8 17.63 -2.60 -7.99
C ALA A 8 16.12 -2.57 -7.73
N ARG A 9 15.29 -3.05 -8.67
CA ARG A 9 13.83 -3.14 -8.48
C ARG A 9 13.43 -4.06 -7.33
N ARG A 10 14.11 -5.19 -7.17
CA ARG A 10 13.89 -6.12 -6.05
C ARG A 10 14.29 -5.53 -4.71
N THR A 11 15.42 -4.82 -4.67
CA THR A 11 15.86 -4.10 -3.47
C THR A 11 14.86 -3.02 -3.08
N GLN A 12 14.37 -2.24 -4.04
CA GLN A 12 13.32 -1.24 -3.78
C GLN A 12 12.05 -1.88 -3.24
N CYS A 13 11.60 -2.98 -3.84
CA CYS A 13 10.43 -3.71 -3.36
C CYS A 13 10.60 -4.20 -1.91
N LYS A 14 11.76 -4.76 -1.57
CA LYS A 14 12.07 -5.15 -0.19
C LYS A 14 12.06 -3.96 0.77
N SER A 15 12.57 -2.80 0.32
CA SER A 15 12.55 -1.57 1.11
C SER A 15 11.12 -1.10 1.39
N ASN A 16 10.28 -1.09 0.36
CA ASN A 16 8.87 -0.74 0.46
C ASN A 16 8.11 -1.67 1.42
N LEU A 17 8.33 -2.99 1.32
CA LEU A 17 7.74 -3.97 2.25
C LEU A 17 8.22 -3.76 3.69
N LYS A 18 9.48 -3.39 3.90
CA LYS A 18 9.98 -3.05 5.24
C LYS A 18 9.28 -1.81 5.80
N GLN A 19 9.06 -0.78 4.99
CA GLN A 19 8.31 0.41 5.42
C GLN A 19 6.87 0.04 5.82
N LEU A 20 6.20 -0.83 5.07
CA LEU A 20 4.85 -1.30 5.44
C LEU A 20 4.85 -2.15 6.72
N ALA A 21 5.83 -3.03 6.88
CA ALA A 21 5.97 -3.85 8.09
C ALA A 21 6.23 -2.98 9.33
N LEU A 22 7.11 -1.98 9.20
CA LEU A 22 7.37 -0.99 10.26
C LEU A 22 6.13 -0.15 10.56
N GLY A 23 5.41 0.34 9.54
CA GLY A 23 4.17 1.07 9.73
C GLY A 23 3.13 0.24 10.47
N THR A 24 3.01 -1.06 10.15
CA THR A 24 2.09 -1.97 10.84
C THR A 24 2.51 -2.23 12.29
N ALA A 25 3.81 -2.43 12.54
CA ALA A 25 4.33 -2.58 13.89
C ALA A 25 4.11 -1.31 14.74
N ASN A 26 4.35 -0.13 14.16
CA ASN A 26 4.08 1.16 14.79
C ASN A 26 2.59 1.35 15.09
N HIS A 27 1.70 0.85 14.22
CA HIS A 27 0.26 0.88 14.47
C HIS A 27 -0.10 0.05 15.72
N VAL A 28 0.49 -1.13 15.87
CA VAL A 28 0.28 -1.97 17.05
C VAL A 28 0.86 -1.32 18.30
N ASP A 29 2.03 -0.69 18.21
CA ASP A 29 2.67 0.02 19.33
C ASP A 29 1.82 1.21 19.81
N GLN A 30 1.27 2.00 18.88
CA GLN A 30 0.49 3.20 19.21
C GLN A 30 -0.95 2.90 19.62
N PHE A 31 -1.61 1.95 18.94
CA PHE A 31 -3.05 1.70 19.09
C PHE A 31 -3.36 0.37 19.79
N GLY A 32 -2.35 -0.46 20.08
CA GLY A 32 -2.51 -1.77 20.73
C GLY A 32 -3.15 -2.85 19.84
N VAL A 33 -3.44 -2.54 18.57
CA VAL A 33 -4.15 -3.42 17.64
C VAL A 33 -3.58 -3.31 16.23
N LEU A 34 -3.75 -4.37 15.44
CA LEU A 34 -3.45 -4.32 14.00
C LEU A 34 -4.43 -3.36 13.29
N PRO A 35 -4.00 -2.73 12.17
CA PRO A 35 -4.90 -1.87 11.41
C PRO A 35 -6.10 -2.68 10.91
N PRO A 36 -7.33 -2.13 11.03
CA PRO A 36 -8.52 -2.82 10.56
C PRO A 36 -8.47 -2.95 9.04
N ALA A 37 -8.96 -4.07 8.50
CA ALA A 37 -8.99 -4.28 7.05
C ALA A 37 -9.77 -3.15 6.33
N ARG A 38 -10.86 -2.68 6.93
CA ARG A 38 -11.68 -1.54 6.52
C ARG A 38 -12.62 -1.11 7.64
N ILE A 39 -13.04 0.16 7.63
CA ILE A 39 -14.07 0.68 8.55
C ILE A 39 -15.45 0.10 8.22
N SER A 40 -15.83 0.14 6.95
CA SER A 40 -17.11 -0.36 6.44
C SER A 40 -17.01 -0.61 4.92
N LYS A 41 -18.09 -1.10 4.30
CA LYS A 41 -18.17 -1.30 2.86
C LYS A 41 -18.01 0.05 2.14
N ASN A 42 -17.01 0.17 1.27
CA ASN A 42 -16.66 1.40 0.53
C ASN A 42 -16.04 2.53 1.37
N TRP A 43 -15.47 2.22 2.54
CA TRP A 43 -14.76 3.19 3.39
C TRP A 43 -13.25 2.96 3.38
N ALA A 44 -12.52 3.84 4.06
CA ALA A 44 -11.08 3.73 4.26
C ALA A 44 -10.65 2.33 4.74
N THR A 45 -9.53 1.87 4.19
CA THR A 45 -8.94 0.55 4.42
C THR A 45 -7.71 0.68 5.31
N TRP A 46 -7.13 -0.47 5.71
CA TRP A 46 -5.84 -0.54 6.42
C TRP A 46 -4.75 0.35 5.79
N ALA A 47 -4.75 0.50 4.46
CA ALA A 47 -3.74 1.29 3.76
C ALA A 47 -3.79 2.77 4.14
N VAL A 48 -4.98 3.34 4.30
CA VAL A 48 -5.17 4.75 4.72
C VAL A 48 -4.66 4.96 6.15
N PHE A 49 -4.94 4.02 7.05
CA PHE A 49 -4.46 4.09 8.44
C PHE A 49 -2.94 3.98 8.57
N LEU A 50 -2.27 3.33 7.61
CA LEU A 50 -0.81 3.24 7.60
C LEU A 50 -0.13 4.47 6.99
N LEU A 51 -0.82 5.29 6.18
CA LEU A 51 -0.25 6.49 5.55
C LEU A 51 0.58 7.38 6.50
N PRO A 52 0.07 7.80 7.68
CA PRO A 52 0.87 8.62 8.60
C PRO A 52 2.07 7.88 9.19
N LEU A 53 2.03 6.54 9.25
CA LEU A 53 3.07 5.69 9.82
C LEU A 53 4.17 5.31 8.81
N ILE A 54 3.96 5.61 7.53
CA ILE A 54 4.90 5.36 6.42
C ILE A 54 5.35 6.67 5.76
N GLU A 55 5.33 7.77 6.51
CA GLU A 55 5.76 9.11 6.05
C GLU A 55 4.92 9.69 4.90
N GLN A 56 3.67 9.24 4.76
CA GLN A 56 2.70 9.74 3.77
C GLN A 56 1.61 10.59 4.44
N SER A 57 2.00 11.47 5.35
CA SER A 57 1.08 12.33 6.11
C SER A 57 0.29 13.30 5.22
N SER A 58 0.87 13.76 4.11
CA SER A 58 0.16 14.61 3.14
C SER A 58 -1.00 13.88 2.48
N ALA A 59 -0.79 12.62 2.09
CA ALA A 59 -1.84 11.78 1.53
C ALA A 59 -2.92 11.48 2.58
N PHE A 60 -2.54 11.24 3.84
CA PHE A 60 -3.51 11.05 4.92
C PHE A 60 -4.39 12.29 5.15
N ASN A 61 -3.80 13.49 5.13
CA ASN A 61 -4.52 14.74 5.36
C ASN A 61 -5.53 15.07 4.24
N ALA A 62 -5.35 14.51 3.04
CA ALA A 62 -6.31 14.65 1.95
C ALA A 62 -7.54 13.75 2.13
N TRP A 63 -7.47 12.70 2.96
CA TRP A 63 -8.56 11.76 3.19
C TRP A 63 -9.56 12.24 4.24
N ASP A 64 -10.85 12.20 3.89
CA ASP A 64 -11.95 12.33 4.86
C ASP A 64 -12.39 10.94 5.37
N LEU A 65 -11.99 10.58 6.58
CA LEU A 65 -12.37 9.32 7.22
C LEU A 65 -13.86 9.18 7.53
N LYS A 66 -14.66 10.25 7.39
CA LYS A 66 -16.11 10.26 7.59
C LYS A 66 -16.90 10.04 6.30
N ALA A 67 -16.23 9.92 5.16
CA ALA A 67 -16.85 9.75 3.86
C ALA A 67 -16.45 8.43 3.18
N THR A 68 -17.33 7.93 2.31
CA THR A 68 -17.00 6.80 1.43
C THR A 68 -15.93 7.20 0.41
N TYR A 69 -15.25 6.21 -0.18
CA TYR A 69 -14.18 6.49 -1.14
C TYR A 69 -14.65 7.24 -2.40
N TYR A 70 -15.92 7.11 -2.78
CA TYR A 70 -16.48 7.77 -3.97
C TYR A 70 -16.57 9.29 -3.82
N LEU A 71 -16.54 9.79 -2.59
CA LEU A 71 -16.71 11.20 -2.25
C LEU A 71 -15.36 11.86 -1.89
N GLN A 72 -14.25 11.13 -2.04
CA GLN A 72 -12.92 11.65 -1.75
C GLN A 72 -12.44 12.54 -2.90
N THR A 73 -11.51 13.45 -2.58
CA THR A 73 -10.92 14.33 -3.58
C THR A 73 -9.88 13.58 -4.43
N ASP A 74 -9.51 14.15 -5.57
CA ASP A 74 -8.51 13.55 -6.47
C ASP A 74 -7.14 13.40 -5.77
N GLU A 75 -6.82 14.29 -4.82
CA GLU A 75 -5.59 14.23 -4.03
C GLU A 75 -5.56 13.00 -3.11
N ALA A 76 -6.70 12.63 -2.52
CA ALA A 76 -6.85 11.40 -1.74
C ALA A 76 -6.75 10.14 -2.61
N GLY A 77 -6.99 10.25 -3.92
CA GLY A 77 -6.75 9.20 -4.91
C GLY A 77 -5.27 8.99 -5.25
N THR A 78 -4.34 9.79 -4.71
CA THR A 78 -2.92 9.64 -4.97
C THR A 78 -2.41 8.36 -4.31
N ASP A 79 -1.89 7.45 -5.13
CA ASP A 79 -1.37 6.16 -4.70
C ASP A 79 0.14 6.22 -4.38
N PRO A 80 0.56 6.06 -3.12
CA PRO A 80 1.97 6.06 -2.76
C PRO A 80 2.73 4.86 -3.33
N SER A 81 3.91 5.10 -3.91
CA SER A 81 4.76 4.05 -4.50
C SER A 81 5.23 2.99 -3.49
N VAL A 82 5.22 3.31 -2.19
CA VAL A 82 5.54 2.38 -1.08
C VAL A 82 4.60 1.18 -1.04
N PHE A 83 3.36 1.31 -1.51
CA PHE A 83 2.44 0.19 -1.59
C PHE A 83 2.71 -0.74 -2.77
N TYR A 84 3.56 -0.31 -3.70
CA TYR A 84 3.85 -1.01 -4.94
C TYR A 84 5.25 -1.62 -4.91
N CYS A 85 5.35 -2.78 -5.53
CA CYS A 85 6.61 -3.48 -5.72
C CYS A 85 6.99 -3.34 -7.20
N PRO A 86 8.01 -2.55 -7.58
CA PRO A 86 8.32 -2.27 -8.99
C PRO A 86 8.77 -3.51 -9.79
N SER A 87 9.17 -4.60 -9.13
CA SER A 87 9.41 -5.89 -9.79
C SER A 87 8.12 -6.64 -10.15
N ARG A 88 6.97 -6.18 -9.66
CA ARG A 88 5.66 -6.75 -9.94
C ARG A 88 4.76 -5.77 -10.69
N ARG A 89 4.66 -4.52 -10.21
CA ARG A 89 3.77 -3.47 -10.72
C ARG A 89 4.35 -2.09 -10.43
N SER A 90 4.21 -1.18 -11.38
CA SER A 90 4.48 0.25 -11.16
C SER A 90 3.18 0.96 -10.76
N PRO A 91 3.26 2.09 -10.01
CA PRO A 91 2.10 2.93 -9.74
C PRO A 91 1.38 3.30 -11.04
N GLY A 92 0.05 3.16 -11.09
CA GLY A 92 -0.77 3.46 -12.27
C GLY A 92 -0.88 2.35 -13.32
N MET A 93 -0.20 1.20 -13.18
CA MET A 93 -0.37 0.05 -14.08
C MET A 93 -1.55 -0.84 -13.65
N LYS A 94 -2.63 -0.86 -14.44
CA LYS A 94 -3.77 -1.78 -14.28
C LYS A 94 -3.40 -3.18 -14.78
N LEU A 95 -3.67 -4.23 -14.02
CA LEU A 95 -3.64 -5.60 -14.55
C LEU A 95 -4.95 -5.85 -15.31
N ALA A 96 -4.92 -6.73 -16.32
CA ALA A 96 -6.12 -7.11 -17.05
C ALA A 96 -7.15 -7.75 -16.09
N GLY A 97 -8.30 -7.09 -15.91
CA GLY A 97 -9.38 -7.53 -15.03
C GLY A 97 -9.60 -6.66 -13.78
N ASP A 98 -8.72 -5.70 -13.49
CA ASP A 98 -8.87 -4.84 -12.31
C ASP A 98 -9.63 -3.55 -12.65
N THR A 99 -10.88 -3.48 -12.20
CA THR A 99 -11.73 -2.29 -12.29
C THR A 99 -11.36 -1.29 -11.19
N SER A 100 -10.35 -0.46 -11.46
CA SER A 100 -10.13 0.83 -10.78
C SER A 100 -9.48 0.81 -9.39
N PHE A 101 -8.21 0.41 -9.29
CA PHE A 101 -7.47 0.58 -8.03
C PHE A 101 -7.21 2.04 -7.69
N ASN A 102 -8.03 2.58 -6.80
CA ASN A 102 -7.64 3.68 -5.92
C ASN A 102 -7.23 3.07 -4.56
N LEU A 103 -6.70 3.87 -3.63
CA LEU A 103 -6.50 3.52 -2.21
C LEU A 103 -7.69 2.77 -1.55
N SER A 104 -8.90 2.88 -2.13
CA SER A 104 -10.11 2.14 -1.76
C SER A 104 -10.13 0.65 -2.16
N ASP A 105 -9.47 0.27 -3.24
CA ASP A 105 -9.34 -1.13 -3.68
C ASP A 105 -8.15 -1.85 -3.00
N PHE A 106 -7.43 -1.18 -2.09
CA PHE A 106 -6.49 -1.86 -1.19
C PHE A 106 -7.16 -2.89 -0.27
N SER A 107 -8.50 -2.88 -0.22
CA SER A 107 -9.30 -3.97 0.34
C SER A 107 -9.18 -5.29 -0.43
N LEU A 108 -8.75 -5.25 -1.71
CA LEU A 108 -8.53 -6.39 -2.60
C LEU A 108 -7.08 -6.60 -3.00
N VAL A 109 -6.12 -5.88 -2.38
CA VAL A 109 -4.72 -6.13 -2.65
C VAL A 109 -4.37 -7.55 -2.21
N ARG A 110 -4.40 -8.45 -3.18
CA ARG A 110 -3.56 -9.63 -3.20
C ARG A 110 -2.12 -9.13 -3.13
N ILE A 111 -1.63 -8.90 -1.91
CA ILE A 111 -0.21 -9.05 -1.60
C ILE A 111 0.07 -10.54 -1.76
N THR A 112 0.01 -11.06 -3.00
CA THR A 112 0.76 -12.26 -3.31
C THR A 112 2.20 -11.82 -3.22
N VAL A 113 2.76 -12.01 -2.02
CA VAL A 113 4.18 -12.15 -1.79
C VAL A 113 4.59 -13.37 -2.63
N ASN A 114 4.74 -13.20 -3.94
CA ASN A 114 5.43 -14.21 -4.73
C ASN A 114 6.92 -13.99 -4.48
N CYS A 115 7.33 -14.28 -3.25
CA CYS A 115 8.74 -14.45 -2.90
C CYS A 115 9.19 -15.80 -3.43
N SER A 116 9.25 -15.95 -4.76
CA SER A 116 9.83 -17.12 -5.41
C SER A 116 11.37 -17.17 -5.24
N GLY A 117 11.90 -16.61 -4.15
CA GLY A 117 13.35 -16.43 -3.95
C GLY A 117 13.79 -16.08 -2.53
N ILE A 118 12.92 -16.16 -1.51
CA ILE A 118 13.40 -16.27 -0.12
C ILE A 118 13.61 -17.78 0.11
N ARG A 119 14.78 -18.28 -0.29
CA ARG A 119 15.29 -19.51 0.30
C ARG A 119 15.56 -19.19 1.77
N SER A 120 14.84 -19.91 2.64
CA SER A 120 15.21 -20.15 4.02
C SER A 120 16.70 -20.43 4.11
N VAL A 121 17.41 -19.57 4.85
CA VAL A 121 18.64 -19.93 5.53
C VAL A 121 18.25 -20.27 6.95
#